data_AF-A0A924XCW3-F1
#
_entry.id   AF-A0A924XCW3-F1
#
_cell.length_a   1.000
_cell.length_b   1.000
_cell.length_c   1.000
_cell.angle_alpha   90.00
_cell.angle_beta   90.00
_cell.angle_gamma   90.00
#
_symmetry.space_group_name_H-M   'P 1'
#
loop_
_entity.id
_entity.type
_entity.pdbx_description
1 polymer ?
#
loop_
_entity_poly.entity_id
_entity_poly.type
_entity_poly.pdbx_seq_one_letter_code
_entity_poly.pdbx_strand_id
1 'polypeptide(L)'
;SRLLDDSDEAKRYEGGAYVTLYLAPNDYHRIHSPVSGTVARATVVPGALMPVFAEALERVDELFARNERLVSYVDGAAGRVAVVKVGATLVGRISVVYDTSLRTNQKKGSRRSVTYDPPHAIQKGAELGAFELGSTVIVIAEAGRVELVDLHGGDAVRMGQRIGTIVSRKPSRKRKASS
;
A
#
# COMPACT_ATOMS: atom_id res chain seq x y z
N SER A 1 -0.03 -4.25 -12.30
CA SER A 1 0.36 -5.67 -12.14
C SER A 1 1.69 -5.82 -11.41
N ARG A 2 2.81 -5.28 -11.94
CA ARG A 2 4.17 -5.45 -11.37
C ARG A 2 4.28 -5.09 -9.88
N LEU A 3 3.76 -3.94 -9.46
CA LEU A 3 3.80 -3.53 -8.04
C LEU A 3 3.11 -4.52 -7.07
N LEU A 4 2.10 -5.26 -7.50
CA LEU A 4 1.44 -6.24 -6.62
C LEU A 4 1.93 -7.67 -6.86
N ASP A 5 2.73 -7.88 -7.92
CA ASP A 5 3.11 -9.20 -8.44
C ASP A 5 1.90 -10.13 -8.55
N ASP A 6 0.81 -9.56 -9.05
CA ASP A 6 -0.52 -10.16 -9.12
C ASP A 6 -1.35 -9.40 -10.15
N SER A 7 -1.49 -9.96 -11.36
CA SER A 7 -2.20 -9.29 -12.44
C SER A 7 -3.71 -9.23 -12.19
N ASP A 8 -4.29 -10.24 -11.54
CA ASP A 8 -5.73 -10.28 -11.28
C ASP A 8 -6.13 -9.36 -10.14
N GLU A 9 -5.35 -9.34 -9.06
CA GLU A 9 -5.56 -8.36 -7.99
C GLU A 9 -5.30 -6.94 -8.50
N ALA A 10 -4.33 -6.72 -9.40
CA ALA A 10 -4.05 -5.39 -9.95
C ALA A 10 -5.21 -4.79 -10.77
N LYS A 11 -6.00 -5.61 -11.48
CA LYS A 11 -7.15 -5.13 -12.27
C LYS A 11 -8.16 -4.35 -11.43
N ARG A 12 -8.27 -4.68 -10.13
CA ARG A 12 -9.16 -4.01 -9.18
C ARG A 12 -8.84 -2.52 -9.01
N TYR A 13 -7.58 -2.15 -9.18
CA TYR A 13 -7.08 -0.79 -8.94
C TYR A 13 -6.87 0.00 -10.23
N GLU A 14 -7.19 -0.56 -11.41
CA GLU A 14 -7.08 0.15 -12.68
C GLU A 14 -8.03 1.36 -12.70
N GLY A 15 -7.50 2.55 -12.98
CA GLY A 15 -8.23 3.82 -12.86
C GLY A 15 -8.50 4.25 -11.41
N GLY A 16 -7.87 3.59 -10.44
CA GLY A 16 -7.91 3.91 -9.02
C GLY A 16 -7.01 5.07 -8.62
N ALA A 17 -7.20 5.55 -7.38
CA ALA A 17 -6.37 6.57 -6.78
C ALA A 17 -5.21 5.92 -6.01
N TYR A 18 -4.03 6.55 -6.03
CA TYR A 18 -2.92 6.14 -5.20
C TYR A 18 -2.14 7.34 -4.65
N VAL A 19 -1.50 7.14 -3.51
CA VAL A 19 -0.53 8.09 -2.95
C VAL A 19 0.73 7.34 -2.54
N THR A 20 1.89 7.94 -2.80
CA THR A 20 3.20 7.43 -2.41
C THR A 20 3.76 8.33 -1.31
N LEU A 21 4.08 7.73 -0.17
CA LEU A 21 4.59 8.39 1.02
C LEU A 21 6.02 7.92 1.25
N TYR A 22 6.97 8.83 1.12
CA TYR A 22 8.37 8.58 1.47
C TYR A 22 8.60 8.85 2.96
N LEU A 23 9.36 7.98 3.63
CA LEU A 23 9.76 8.13 5.03
C LEU A 23 11.28 8.26 5.06
N ALA A 24 11.76 9.46 5.34
CA ALA A 24 13.18 9.74 5.53
C ALA A 24 13.68 9.09 6.84
N PRO A 25 15.00 8.89 7.01
CA PRO A 25 15.55 8.21 8.19
C PRO A 25 15.14 8.78 9.56
N ASN A 26 14.85 10.08 9.64
CA ASN A 26 14.45 10.76 10.88
C ASN A 26 12.93 10.82 11.09
N ASP A 27 12.13 10.25 10.17
CA ASP A 27 10.68 10.30 10.26
C ASP A 27 10.09 9.24 11.21
N TYR A 28 8.77 9.26 11.34
CA TYR A 28 8.01 8.28 12.11
C TYR A 28 7.74 7.02 11.28
N HIS A 29 8.42 5.92 11.62
CA HIS A 29 8.48 4.68 10.82
C HIS A 29 7.35 3.67 11.06
N ARG A 30 6.27 4.08 11.74
CA ARG A 30 5.08 3.24 11.93
C ARG A 30 4.05 3.57 10.86
N ILE A 31 3.41 2.53 10.38
CA ILE A 31 2.48 2.55 9.26
C ILE A 31 1.10 2.31 9.84
N HIS A 32 0.17 3.21 9.57
CA HIS A 32 -1.20 3.15 10.11
C HIS A 32 -2.19 2.83 9.00
N SER A 33 -3.28 2.15 9.33
CA SER A 33 -4.33 1.86 8.37
C SER A 33 -5.04 3.15 7.95
N PRO A 34 -5.17 3.47 6.65
CA PRO A 34 -5.86 4.67 6.19
C PRO A 34 -7.39 4.57 6.32
N VAL A 35 -7.91 3.35 6.45
CA VAL A 35 -9.34 3.02 6.51
C VAL A 35 -9.64 1.98 7.58
N SER A 36 -10.86 1.96 8.10
CA SER A 36 -11.36 0.84 8.91
C SER A 36 -11.81 -0.30 7.99
N GLY A 37 -11.63 -1.54 8.43
CA GLY A 37 -12.00 -2.72 7.66
C GLY A 37 -11.44 -4.00 8.27
N THR A 38 -11.17 -4.98 7.41
CA THR A 38 -10.54 -6.25 7.78
C THR A 38 -9.36 -6.58 6.87
N VAL A 39 -8.31 -7.15 7.44
CA VAL A 39 -7.18 -7.70 6.69
C VAL A 39 -7.43 -9.18 6.46
N ALA A 40 -7.96 -9.51 5.28
CA ALA A 40 -8.20 -10.90 4.88
C ALA A 40 -7.01 -11.51 4.14
N ARG A 41 -6.14 -10.69 3.54
CA ARG A 41 -4.96 -11.14 2.80
C ARG A 41 -3.77 -10.24 3.03
N ALA A 42 -2.59 -10.85 3.08
CA ALA A 42 -1.32 -10.15 2.96
C ALA A 42 -0.39 -10.88 2.00
N THR A 43 0.53 -10.16 1.37
CA THR A 43 1.48 -10.75 0.42
C THR A 43 2.87 -10.16 0.61
N VAL A 44 3.86 -11.01 0.83
CA VAL A 44 5.27 -10.65 0.70
C VAL A 44 5.69 -10.94 -0.73
N VAL A 45 6.21 -9.92 -1.40
CA VAL A 45 6.78 -10.03 -2.74
C VAL A 45 8.29 -9.85 -2.62
N PRO A 46 9.09 -10.85 -3.02
CA PRO A 46 10.55 -10.74 -2.99
C PRO A 46 11.04 -9.71 -4.01
N GLY A 47 12.20 -9.13 -3.75
CA GLY A 47 12.81 -8.17 -4.64
C GLY A 47 14.17 -7.72 -4.14
N ALA A 48 14.75 -6.75 -4.82
CA ALA A 48 15.97 -6.09 -4.40
C ALA A 48 15.73 -5.21 -3.15
N LEU A 49 16.80 -4.68 -2.57
CA LEU A 49 16.73 -3.64 -1.55
C LEU A 49 17.50 -2.43 -2.06
N MET A 50 17.06 -1.86 -3.18
CA MET A 50 17.66 -0.65 -3.74
C MET A 50 17.29 0.56 -2.86
N PRO A 51 18.18 1.56 -2.75
CA PRO A 51 17.92 2.72 -1.92
C PRO A 51 16.78 3.56 -2.51
N VAL A 52 15.93 4.12 -1.66
CA VAL A 52 14.86 5.02 -2.06
C VAL A 52 15.23 6.43 -1.62
N PHE A 53 15.49 7.30 -2.58
CA PHE A 53 15.69 8.74 -2.42
C PHE A 53 15.25 9.43 -3.72
N ALA A 54 15.06 10.74 -3.70
CA ALA A 54 14.44 11.49 -4.81
C ALA A 54 15.11 11.19 -6.16
N GLU A 55 16.44 11.30 -6.24
CA GLU A 55 17.18 11.07 -7.47
C GLU A 55 17.16 9.59 -7.93
N ALA A 56 16.99 8.63 -7.01
CA ALA A 56 16.84 7.22 -7.38
C ALA A 56 15.50 6.94 -8.06
N LEU A 57 14.43 7.65 -7.66
CA LEU A 57 13.11 7.54 -8.29
C LEU A 57 13.10 8.03 -9.74
N GLU A 58 13.96 8.98 -10.07
CA GLU A 58 14.12 9.51 -11.44
C GLU A 58 14.98 8.60 -12.32
N ARG A 59 15.90 7.83 -11.73
CA ARG A 59 16.92 7.07 -12.48
C ARG A 59 16.63 5.58 -12.61
N VAL A 60 15.79 5.03 -11.73
CA VAL A 60 15.53 3.59 -11.68
C VAL A 60 14.07 3.33 -12.03
N ASP A 61 13.86 2.86 -13.25
CA ASP A 61 12.53 2.45 -13.71
C ASP A 61 11.92 1.42 -12.78
N GLU A 62 10.70 1.72 -12.33
CA GLU A 62 9.90 0.82 -11.50
C GLU A 62 10.58 0.40 -10.19
N LEU A 63 11.37 1.29 -9.59
CA LEU A 63 12.10 1.06 -8.35
C LEU A 63 11.24 0.33 -7.29
N PHE A 64 10.01 0.80 -7.07
CA PHE A 64 9.10 0.20 -6.08
C PHE A 64 8.67 -1.23 -6.40
N ALA A 65 8.52 -1.57 -7.68
CA ALA A 65 8.12 -2.91 -8.11
C ALA A 65 9.30 -3.88 -8.15
N ARG A 66 10.53 -3.37 -8.25
CA ARG A 66 11.77 -4.15 -8.17
C ARG A 66 12.19 -4.44 -6.74
N ASN A 67 11.84 -3.57 -5.79
CA ASN A 67 12.18 -3.77 -4.39
C ASN A 67 11.26 -4.79 -3.69
N GLU A 68 11.83 -5.48 -2.70
CA GLU A 68 11.09 -6.32 -1.77
C GLU A 68 10.01 -5.50 -1.07
N ARG A 69 8.83 -6.10 -0.87
CA ARG A 69 7.68 -5.39 -0.30
C ARG A 69 6.69 -6.31 0.37
N LEU A 70 5.91 -5.74 1.28
CA LEU A 70 4.80 -6.39 1.96
C LEU A 70 3.51 -5.61 1.69
N VAL A 71 2.51 -6.27 1.12
CA VAL A 71 1.19 -5.70 0.85
C VAL A 71 0.19 -6.20 1.88
N SER A 72 -0.51 -5.28 2.54
CA SER A 72 -1.72 -5.57 3.32
C SER A 72 -2.95 -5.15 2.52
N TYR A 73 -3.92 -6.04 2.36
CA TYR A 73 -5.19 -5.73 1.72
C TYR A 73 -6.25 -5.51 2.81
N VAL A 74 -6.76 -4.28 2.90
CA VAL A 74 -7.80 -3.88 3.86
C VAL A 74 -9.13 -3.77 3.13
N ASP A 75 -10.07 -4.66 3.42
CA ASP A 75 -11.42 -4.66 2.87
C ASP A 75 -12.35 -3.86 3.78
N GLY A 76 -13.05 -2.87 3.25
CA GLY A 76 -13.97 -2.04 4.04
C GLY A 76 -14.87 -1.13 3.21
N ALA A 77 -15.33 -0.03 3.81
CA ALA A 77 -16.24 0.93 3.16
C ALA A 77 -15.64 1.59 1.90
N ALA A 78 -14.31 1.66 1.80
CA ALA A 78 -13.57 2.15 0.65
C ALA A 78 -13.39 1.10 -0.47
N GLY A 79 -14.07 -0.05 -0.39
CA GLY A 79 -13.67 -1.24 -1.15
C GLY A 79 -12.38 -1.83 -0.58
N ARG A 80 -11.59 -2.50 -1.41
CA ARG A 80 -10.25 -2.97 -1.01
C ARG A 80 -9.23 -1.86 -1.18
N VAL A 81 -8.44 -1.63 -0.12
CA VAL A 81 -7.28 -0.76 -0.14
C VAL A 81 -6.02 -1.60 0.01
N ALA A 82 -5.08 -1.48 -0.93
CA ALA A 82 -3.76 -2.08 -0.81
C ALA A 82 -2.82 -1.08 -0.14
N VAL A 83 -2.23 -1.47 0.99
CA VAL A 83 -1.16 -0.72 1.66
C VAL A 83 0.15 -1.46 1.41
N VAL A 84 0.90 -0.97 0.42
CA VAL A 84 2.18 -1.55 -0.01
C VAL A 84 3.31 -0.88 0.77
N LYS A 85 4.08 -1.71 1.47
CA LYS A 85 5.24 -1.27 2.25
C LYS A 85 6.46 -1.76 1.48
N VAL A 86 7.21 -0.85 0.90
CA VAL A 86 8.36 -1.15 0.04
C VAL A 86 9.61 -1.02 0.89
N GLY A 87 10.50 -2.02 0.87
CA GLY A 87 11.78 -1.98 1.56
C GLY A 87 12.85 -1.24 0.76
N ALA A 88 13.99 -0.95 1.39
CA ALA A 88 15.12 -0.29 0.76
C ALA A 88 16.47 -0.77 1.36
N THR A 89 17.59 -0.26 0.85
CA THR A 89 18.93 -0.58 1.40
C THR A 89 18.99 -0.26 2.89
N LEU A 90 19.59 -1.16 3.69
CA LEU A 90 19.60 -1.13 5.17
C LEU A 90 18.21 -1.26 5.83
N VAL A 91 17.15 -1.32 5.03
CA VAL A 91 15.76 -1.41 5.45
C VAL A 91 15.09 -2.60 4.81
N GLY A 92 15.58 -3.78 5.17
CA GLY A 92 15.02 -5.02 4.68
C GLY A 92 13.77 -5.45 5.44
N ARG A 93 13.64 -5.08 6.71
CA ARG A 93 12.63 -5.69 7.59
C ARG A 93 11.38 -4.82 7.75
N ILE A 94 10.28 -5.36 7.24
CA ILE A 94 8.92 -4.87 7.35
C ILE A 94 8.16 -5.88 8.20
N SER A 95 7.43 -5.39 9.20
CA SER A 95 6.56 -6.20 10.05
C SER A 95 5.12 -5.69 10.02
N VAL A 96 4.19 -6.55 10.40
CA VAL A 96 2.77 -6.22 10.55
C VAL A 96 2.27 -6.64 11.92
N VAL A 97 1.36 -5.84 12.49
CA VAL A 97 0.90 -6.06 13.88
C VAL A 97 -0.05 -7.25 14.00
N TYR A 98 -0.72 -7.62 12.91
CA TYR A 98 -1.75 -8.65 12.89
C TYR A 98 -1.18 -10.08 12.67
N ASP A 99 0.08 -10.21 12.25
CA ASP A 99 0.74 -11.50 12.03
C ASP A 99 2.25 -11.36 12.27
N THR A 100 2.70 -11.75 13.47
CA THR A 100 4.11 -11.66 13.88
C THR A 100 5.03 -12.64 13.12
N SER A 101 4.46 -13.63 12.44
CA SER A 101 5.20 -14.56 11.60
C SER A 101 5.50 -13.99 10.21
N LEU A 102 4.73 -12.99 9.76
CA LEU A 102 4.86 -12.37 8.46
C LEU A 102 5.83 -11.19 8.49
N ARG A 103 6.95 -11.34 7.80
CA ARG A 103 7.99 -10.30 7.65
C ARG A 103 8.77 -10.49 6.36
N THR A 104 9.40 -9.42 5.89
CA THR A 104 10.34 -9.42 4.75
C THR A 104 11.78 -9.77 5.19
N ASN A 105 12.72 -9.77 4.25
CA ASN A 105 14.14 -10.08 4.44
C ASN A 105 14.38 -11.49 5.01
N GLN A 106 13.69 -12.48 4.44
CA GLN A 106 13.84 -13.90 4.79
C GLN A 106 14.69 -14.64 3.74
N LYS A 107 15.53 -15.58 4.20
CA LYS A 107 16.40 -16.38 3.32
C LYS A 107 15.53 -17.27 2.41
N LYS A 108 15.70 -17.13 1.09
CA LYS A 108 14.88 -17.70 -0.01
C LYS A 108 13.55 -16.97 -0.22
N GLY A 109 13.59 -15.86 -0.94
CA GLY A 109 12.42 -15.04 -1.25
C GLY A 109 11.64 -15.61 -2.43
N SER A 110 10.62 -16.43 -2.16
CA SER A 110 9.50 -16.61 -3.08
C SER A 110 8.33 -15.73 -2.65
N ARG A 111 7.44 -15.41 -3.57
CA ARG A 111 6.18 -14.73 -3.25
C ARG A 111 5.40 -15.56 -2.23
N ARG A 112 5.03 -14.95 -1.10
CA ARG A 112 4.23 -15.58 -0.04
C ARG A 112 2.95 -14.81 0.14
N SER A 113 1.82 -15.41 -0.22
CA SER A 113 0.49 -14.89 0.10
C SER A 113 -0.09 -15.63 1.29
N VAL A 114 -0.62 -14.91 2.27
CA VAL A 114 -1.32 -15.46 3.44
C VAL A 114 -2.76 -14.96 3.39
N THR A 115 -3.70 -15.88 3.56
CA THR A 115 -5.12 -15.59 3.75
C THR A 115 -5.46 -15.87 5.20
N TYR A 116 -6.19 -14.96 5.84
CA TYR A 116 -6.57 -15.05 7.26
C TYR A 116 -8.04 -15.43 7.38
N ASP A 117 -8.32 -16.45 8.17
CA ASP A 117 -9.67 -16.88 8.53
C ASP A 117 -9.71 -17.23 10.04
N PRO A 118 -10.42 -16.44 10.88
CA PRO A 118 -11.13 -15.21 10.52
C PRO A 118 -10.16 -14.07 10.13
N PRO A 119 -10.61 -13.08 9.32
CA PRO A 119 -9.79 -11.95 8.95
C PRO A 119 -9.57 -11.00 10.14
N HIS A 120 -8.43 -10.30 10.18
CA HIS A 120 -8.10 -9.41 11.29
C HIS A 120 -8.80 -8.06 11.16
N ALA A 121 -9.62 -7.67 12.14
CA ALA A 121 -10.24 -6.34 12.17
C ALA A 121 -9.19 -5.24 12.41
N ILE A 122 -9.34 -4.11 11.69
CA ILE A 122 -8.47 -2.94 11.89
C ILE A 122 -9.27 -1.65 11.77
N GLN A 123 -8.98 -0.70 12.64
CA GLN A 123 -9.58 0.63 12.62
C GLN A 123 -8.71 1.63 11.86
N LYS A 124 -9.34 2.63 11.25
CA LYS A 124 -8.65 3.78 10.69
C LYS A 124 -7.74 4.41 11.75
N GLY A 125 -6.48 4.65 11.39
CA GLY A 125 -5.48 5.20 12.30
C GLY A 125 -4.86 4.18 13.25
N ALA A 126 -5.36 2.93 13.32
CA ALA A 126 -4.68 1.88 14.06
C ALA A 126 -3.37 1.51 13.34
N GLU A 127 -2.37 1.12 14.11
CA GLU A 127 -1.11 0.63 13.55
C GLU A 127 -1.35 -0.62 12.73
N LEU A 128 -0.74 -0.67 11.54
CA LEU A 128 -0.83 -1.76 10.58
C LEU A 128 0.51 -2.49 10.46
N GLY A 129 1.61 -1.79 10.69
CA GLY A 129 2.95 -2.34 10.65
C GLY A 129 4.01 -1.29 10.89
N ALA A 130 5.27 -1.69 10.75
CA ALA A 130 6.40 -0.79 10.92
C ALA A 130 7.54 -1.18 9.98
N PHE A 131 8.37 -0.19 9.69
CA PHE A 131 9.72 -0.43 9.22
C PHE A 131 10.69 -0.36 10.39
N GLU A 132 11.79 -1.12 10.35
CA GLU A 132 12.88 -0.96 11.34
C GLU A 132 13.70 0.32 11.07
N LEU A 133 13.88 0.70 9.80
CA LEU A 133 14.53 1.93 9.29
C LEU A 133 13.71 2.42 8.06
N GLY A 134 13.89 3.59 7.43
CA GLY A 134 12.97 4.14 6.38
C GLY A 134 12.60 3.34 5.13
N SER A 135 11.49 3.71 4.47
CA SER A 135 11.51 3.85 3.00
C SER A 135 10.20 4.37 2.43
N THR A 136 9.22 3.53 2.09
CA THR A 136 8.07 4.01 1.32
C THR A 136 6.80 3.22 1.55
N VAL A 137 5.69 3.94 1.73
CA VAL A 137 4.33 3.37 1.75
C VAL A 137 3.58 3.86 0.52
N ILE A 138 3.00 2.93 -0.24
CA ILE A 138 2.08 3.25 -1.33
C ILE A 138 0.70 2.77 -0.92
N VAL A 139 -0.26 3.68 -0.90
CA VAL A 139 -1.68 3.36 -0.65
C VAL A 139 -2.41 3.41 -1.98
N ILE A 140 -3.12 2.34 -2.32
CA ILE A 140 -3.85 2.21 -3.58
C ILE A 140 -5.31 1.86 -3.27
N ALA A 141 -6.25 2.61 -3.84
CA ALA A 141 -7.68 2.40 -3.70
C ALA A 141 -8.33 2.02 -5.03
N GLU A 142 -9.44 1.27 -5.01
CA GLU A 142 -10.17 0.93 -6.23
C GLU A 142 -10.73 2.19 -6.94
N ALA A 143 -10.97 2.08 -8.25
CA ALA A 143 -11.54 3.15 -9.06
C ALA A 143 -12.86 3.68 -8.48
N GLY A 144 -12.93 5.01 -8.32
CA GLY A 144 -14.13 5.71 -7.85
C GLY A 144 -14.52 5.40 -6.40
N ARG A 145 -13.59 4.93 -5.56
CA ARG A 145 -13.82 4.72 -4.11
C ARG A 145 -13.23 5.79 -3.21
N VAL A 146 -12.13 6.40 -3.64
CA VAL A 146 -11.41 7.42 -2.87
C VAL A 146 -11.10 8.60 -3.78
N GLU A 147 -11.36 9.79 -3.27
CA GLU A 147 -10.90 11.05 -3.84
C GLU A 147 -9.77 11.57 -2.94
N LEU A 148 -8.57 11.74 -3.51
CA LEU A 148 -7.43 12.25 -2.77
C LEU A 148 -7.55 13.76 -2.60
N VAL A 149 -6.98 14.28 -1.51
CA VAL A 149 -6.78 15.73 -1.40
C VAL A 149 -5.70 16.15 -2.39
N ASP A 150 -5.68 17.43 -2.73
CA ASP A 150 -4.66 17.99 -3.62
C ASP A 150 -3.28 17.93 -2.93
N LEU A 151 -2.47 16.93 -3.32
CA LEU A 151 -1.11 16.68 -2.82
C LEU A 151 -0.14 16.73 -3.99
N HIS A 152 0.94 17.47 -3.82
CA HIS A 152 2.01 17.61 -4.78
C HIS A 152 3.27 16.88 -4.33
N GLY A 153 4.13 16.53 -5.29
CA GLY A 153 5.42 15.93 -4.99
C GLY A 153 6.26 16.85 -4.10
N GLY A 154 6.73 16.32 -2.97
CA GLY A 154 7.51 17.07 -1.98
C GLY A 154 6.69 17.64 -0.83
N ASP A 155 5.36 17.58 -0.88
CA ASP A 155 4.52 18.00 0.24
C ASP A 155 4.79 17.17 1.50
N ALA A 156 5.05 17.86 2.61
CA ALA A 156 5.16 17.20 3.91
C ALA A 156 3.77 16.77 4.39
N VAL A 157 3.64 15.51 4.80
CA VAL A 157 2.42 14.98 5.41
C VAL A 157 2.70 14.51 6.83
N ARG A 158 1.71 14.69 7.73
CA ARG A 158 1.79 14.22 9.12
C ARG A 158 0.90 13.01 9.35
N MET A 159 1.26 12.17 10.32
CA MET A 159 0.36 11.13 10.81
C MET A 159 -0.95 11.78 11.29
N GLY A 160 -2.09 11.24 10.83
CA GLY A 160 -3.42 11.78 11.11
C GLY A 160 -3.90 12.87 10.14
N GLN A 161 -3.02 13.40 9.28
CA GLN A 161 -3.42 14.30 8.21
C GLN A 161 -4.31 13.57 7.20
N ARG A 162 -5.38 14.25 6.77
CA ARG A 162 -6.26 13.72 5.73
C ARG A 162 -5.51 13.73 4.39
N ILE A 163 -5.43 12.56 3.77
CA ILE A 163 -4.89 12.38 2.41
C ILE A 163 -5.98 12.11 1.36
N GLY A 164 -7.23 11.90 1.79
CA GLY A 164 -8.38 11.68 0.92
C GLY A 164 -9.66 11.39 1.68
N THR A 165 -10.73 11.19 0.91
CA THR A 165 -12.09 10.94 1.38
C THR A 165 -12.70 9.76 0.63
N ILE A 166 -13.44 8.93 1.35
CA ILE A 166 -14.20 7.83 0.74
C ILE A 166 -15.41 8.43 0.04
N VAL A 167 -15.61 8.09 -1.23
CA VAL A 167 -16.77 8.52 -2.00
C VAL A 167 -17.77 7.36 -2.14
N SER A 168 -19.06 7.67 -1.97
CA SER A 168 -20.10 6.70 -2.32
C SER A 168 -20.19 6.61 -3.84
N ARG A 169 -20.29 5.39 -4.37
CA ARG A 169 -20.36 5.17 -5.82
C ARG A 169 -21.57 5.93 -6.36
N LYS A 170 -21.37 6.95 -7.22
CA LYS A 170 -22.49 7.49 -8.00
C LYS A 170 -23.08 6.34 -8.82
N PRO A 171 -24.41 6.11 -8.84
CA PRO A 171 -25.00 5.08 -9.68
C PRO A 171 -24.60 5.37 -11.13
N SER A 172 -24.08 4.35 -11.82
CA SER A 172 -23.71 4.47 -13.22
C SER A 172 -24.96 4.87 -14.02
N ARG A 173 -24.95 6.07 -14.63
CA ARG A 173 -25.95 6.40 -15.66
C ARG A 173 -25.73 5.38 -16.78
N LYS A 174 -26.62 4.39 -16.89
CA LYS A 174 -26.75 3.58 -18.11
C LYS A 174 -26.84 4.57 -19.26
N ARG A 175 -25.86 4.57 -20.16
CA ARG A 175 -26.01 5.25 -21.46
C ARG A 175 -27.21 4.58 -22.12
N LYS A 176 -28.31 5.31 -22.29
CA LYS A 176 -29.37 4.89 -23.20
C LYS A 176 -28.70 4.75 -24.56
N ALA A 177 -28.66 3.53 -25.09
CA ALA A 177 -28.50 3.35 -26.52
C ALA A 177 -29.70 4.04 -27.17
N SER A 178 -29.44 5.14 -27.86
CA SER A 178 -30.36 5.69 -28.84
C SER A 178 -30.49 4.67 -29.98
N SER A 179 -31.74 4.33 -30.27
CA SER A 179 -32.24 3.55 -31.39
C SER A 179 -31.64 3.95 -32.73
#